data_AF-A0A1R3UV18-F1
#
_entry.id   AF-A0A1R3UV18-F1
#
_cell.length_a   1.000
_cell.length_b   1.000
_cell.length_c   1.000
_cell.angle_alpha   90.00
_cell.angle_beta   90.00
_cell.angle_gamma   90.00
#
_symmetry.space_group_name_H-M   'P 1'
#
loop_
_entity.id
_entity.type
_entity.pdbx_description
1 polymer ?
#
loop_
_entity_poly.entity_id
_entity_poly.type
_entity_poly.pdbx_seq_one_letter_code
_entity_poly.pdbx_strand_id
1 'polypeptide(L)'
;MSGDSLFVGPDLMTKYGAMLNEPADLAQEILAQYRGGKDALGEKPWGHGDEIAVLFEDKFVPGERDFQDYVGILVDVFRETATNTIHTAEQYRRAELGNEDISSNLFQDLPDSPDGLGAPGGMPGGGHGRR
;
A
#
# COMPACT_ATOMS: atom_id res chain seq x y z
N MET A 1 15.63 9.39 24.62
CA MET A 1 14.65 8.66 23.80
C MET A 1 15.22 8.63 22.39
N SER A 2 15.60 7.45 21.89
CA SER A 2 16.17 7.31 20.54
C SER A 2 15.13 7.80 19.54
N GLY A 3 15.46 8.85 18.79
CA GLY A 3 14.70 9.29 17.65
C GLY A 3 14.89 8.30 16.52
N ASP A 4 14.23 7.14 16.62
CA ASP A 4 14.06 6.24 15.49
C ASP A 4 13.18 6.98 14.50
N SER A 5 13.81 7.68 13.55
CA SER A 5 13.12 8.28 12.43
C SER A 5 12.42 7.15 11.69
N LEU A 6 11.10 7.10 11.77
CA LEU A 6 10.28 6.18 11.00
C LEU A 6 10.51 6.52 9.52
N PHE A 7 11.43 5.81 8.86
CA PHE A 7 11.62 5.95 7.43
C PHE A 7 10.38 5.38 6.75
N VAL A 8 9.51 6.27 6.29
CA VAL A 8 8.38 5.93 5.43
C VAL A 8 8.79 6.29 4.02
N GLY A 9 8.93 5.29 3.15
CA GLY A 9 9.15 5.51 1.72
C GLY A 9 7.84 5.36 0.97
N PRO A 10 7.16 6.46 0.56
CA PRO A 10 5.89 6.38 -0.18
C PRO A 10 5.97 5.46 -1.39
N ASP A 11 7.06 5.52 -2.15
CA ASP A 11 7.26 4.68 -3.33
C ASP A 11 7.35 3.18 -2.99
N LEU A 12 7.98 2.84 -1.86
CA LEU A 12 8.03 1.45 -1.38
C LEU A 12 6.65 0.98 -0.94
N MET A 13 5.90 1.82 -0.23
CA MET A 13 4.53 1.50 0.19
C MET A 13 3.61 1.33 -1.02
N THR A 14 3.68 2.20 -2.02
CA THR A 14 2.92 2.04 -3.27
C THR A 14 3.27 0.72 -3.96
N LYS A 15 4.57 0.40 -4.06
CA LYS A 15 5.03 -0.85 -4.66
C LYS A 15 4.52 -2.08 -3.90
N TYR A 16 4.70 -2.13 -2.58
CA TYR A 16 4.27 -3.27 -1.77
C TYR A 16 2.74 -3.39 -1.70
N GLY A 17 2.02 -2.27 -1.63
CA GLY A 17 0.57 -2.25 -1.73
C GLY A 17 0.09 -2.81 -3.07
N ALA A 18 0.73 -2.43 -4.19
CA ALA A 18 0.39 -2.97 -5.50
C ALA A 18 0.63 -4.48 -5.62
N MET A 19 1.70 -4.99 -5.00
CA MET A 19 2.02 -6.43 -4.98
C MET A 19 0.96 -7.28 -4.27
N LEU A 20 0.14 -6.70 -3.40
CA LEU A 20 -0.95 -7.43 -2.72
C LEU A 20 -2.16 -7.71 -3.64
N ASN A 21 -2.23 -7.11 -4.82
CA ASN A 21 -3.28 -7.47 -5.79
C ASN A 21 -3.07 -8.87 -6.37
N GLU A 22 -1.83 -9.30 -6.58
CA GLU A 22 -1.50 -10.63 -7.12
C GLU A 22 -2.04 -11.79 -6.25
N PRO A 23 -1.81 -11.84 -4.92
CA PRO A 23 -2.42 -12.87 -4.08
C PRO A 23 -3.95 -12.75 -3.98
N ALA A 24 -4.52 -11.55 -4.12
CA ALA A 24 -5.97 -11.37 -4.19
C ALA A 24 -6.55 -12.01 -5.46
N ASP A 25 -5.92 -11.77 -6.61
CA ASP A 25 -6.34 -12.32 -7.90
C ASP A 25 -6.18 -13.85 -7.90
N LEU A 26 -5.10 -14.37 -7.33
CA LEU A 26 -4.88 -15.82 -7.18
C LEU A 26 -5.96 -16.47 -6.31
N ALA A 27 -6.28 -15.86 -5.16
CA ALA A 27 -7.34 -16.38 -4.27
C ALA A 27 -8.71 -16.36 -4.96
N GLN A 28 -9.00 -15.31 -5.72
CA GLN A 28 -10.22 -15.21 -6.52
C GLN A 28 -10.28 -16.27 -7.62
N GLU A 29 -9.16 -16.54 -8.30
CA GLU A 29 -9.06 -17.58 -9.31
C GLU A 29 -9.30 -18.97 -8.70
N ILE A 30 -8.70 -19.28 -7.55
CA ILE A 30 -8.91 -20.55 -6.83
C ILE A 30 -10.40 -20.74 -6.53
N LEU A 31 -11.07 -19.71 -6.02
CA LEU A 31 -12.50 -19.77 -5.72
C LEU A 31 -13.35 -19.97 -6.97
N ALA A 32 -13.00 -19.30 -8.07
CA ALA A 32 -13.68 -19.43 -9.36
C ALA A 32 -13.50 -20.84 -9.95
N GLN A 33 -12.29 -21.38 -9.93
CA GLN A 33 -12.00 -22.75 -10.38
C GLN A 33 -12.75 -23.79 -9.54
N TYR A 34 -12.76 -23.60 -8.21
CA TYR A 34 -13.49 -24.49 -7.30
C TYR A 34 -14.99 -24.51 -7.61
N ARG A 35 -15.61 -23.33 -7.69
CA ARG A 35 -17.05 -23.20 -8.01
C ARG A 35 -17.37 -23.77 -9.39
N GLY A 36 -16.57 -23.45 -10.41
CA GLY A 36 -16.77 -24.00 -11.75
C GLY A 36 -16.66 -25.53 -11.79
N GLY A 37 -15.72 -26.10 -11.04
CA GLY A 37 -15.61 -27.55 -10.87
C GLY A 37 -16.83 -28.15 -10.17
N LYS A 38 -17.33 -27.49 -9.14
CA LYS A 38 -18.52 -27.93 -8.39
C LYS A 38 -19.79 -27.87 -9.24
N ASP A 39 -19.99 -26.78 -9.98
CA ASP A 39 -21.12 -26.61 -10.87
C ASP A 39 -21.15 -27.69 -11.97
N ALA A 40 -19.98 -28.05 -12.50
CA ALA A 40 -19.84 -29.12 -13.50
C ALA A 40 -20.21 -30.51 -12.96
N LEU A 41 -20.09 -30.73 -11.64
CA LEU A 41 -20.46 -31.97 -10.97
C LEU A 41 -21.96 -32.06 -10.64
N GLY A 42 -22.72 -30.97 -10.82
CA GLY A 42 -24.13 -30.89 -10.49
C GLY A 42 -24.42 -30.70 -8.99
N GLU A 43 -25.70 -30.60 -8.64
CA GLU A 43 -26.15 -30.18 -7.31
C GLU A 43 -25.70 -31.13 -6.18
N LYS A 44 -25.73 -32.45 -6.42
CA LYS A 44 -25.30 -33.47 -5.45
C LYS A 44 -24.54 -34.63 -6.12
N PRO A 45 -23.22 -34.47 -6.34
CA PRO A 45 -22.41 -35.51 -6.99
C PRO A 45 -22.23 -36.77 -6.14
N TRP A 46 -22.46 -36.68 -4.84
CA TRP A 46 -22.42 -37.81 -3.90
C TRP A 46 -23.76 -38.55 -3.77
N GLY A 47 -24.78 -38.23 -4.58
CA GLY A 47 -26.06 -38.93 -4.57
C GLY A 47 -27.05 -38.43 -3.51
N HIS A 48 -28.08 -39.23 -3.22
CA HIS A 48 -29.20 -38.88 -2.33
C HIS A 48 -29.57 -40.05 -1.44
N GLY A 49 -29.73 -39.79 -0.14
CA GLY A 49 -30.41 -40.69 0.79
C GLY A 49 -29.65 -41.94 1.26
N ASP A 50 -28.45 -42.20 0.73
CA ASP A 50 -27.55 -43.21 1.30
C ASP A 50 -26.68 -42.62 2.44
N GLU A 51 -26.09 -43.51 3.25
CA GLU A 51 -25.29 -43.10 4.42
C GLU A 51 -24.10 -42.21 4.02
N ILE A 52 -23.55 -42.39 2.82
CA ILE A 52 -22.43 -41.59 2.32
C ILE A 52 -22.91 -40.19 1.97
N ALA A 53 -24.03 -40.06 1.26
CA ALA A 53 -24.64 -38.79 0.90
C ALA A 53 -25.01 -37.97 2.14
N VAL A 54 -25.55 -38.61 3.18
CA VAL A 54 -25.83 -37.95 4.47
C VAL A 54 -24.55 -37.47 5.14
N LEU A 55 -23.47 -38.26 5.12
CA LEU A 55 -22.17 -37.87 5.67
C LEU A 55 -21.55 -36.67 4.93
N PHE A 56 -21.68 -36.63 3.60
CA PHE A 56 -21.26 -35.48 2.81
C PHE A 56 -22.09 -34.23 3.12
N GLU A 57 -23.41 -34.35 3.27
CA GLU A 57 -24.25 -33.22 3.65
C GLU A 57 -23.94 -32.70 5.05
N ASP A 58 -23.66 -33.58 6.02
CA ASP A 58 -23.37 -33.19 7.40
C ASP A 58 -21.95 -32.64 7.60
N LYS A 59 -20.96 -33.15 6.85
CA LYS A 59 -19.54 -32.82 7.07
C LYS A 59 -18.90 -32.01 5.95
N PHE A 60 -19.13 -32.41 4.70
CA PHE A 60 -18.46 -31.80 3.56
C PHE A 60 -19.09 -30.45 3.21
N VAL A 61 -20.41 -30.35 3.10
CA VAL A 61 -21.09 -29.10 2.70
C VAL A 61 -20.80 -27.93 3.65
N PRO A 62 -20.83 -28.10 4.99
CA PRO A 62 -20.44 -27.01 5.89
C PRO A 62 -18.96 -26.62 5.73
N GLY A 63 -18.06 -27.59 5.63
CA GLY A 63 -16.64 -27.32 5.44
C GLY A 63 -16.32 -26.66 4.09
N GLU A 64 -17.04 -27.03 3.04
CA GLU A 64 -16.98 -26.40 1.72
C GLU A 64 -17.41 -24.94 1.79
N ARG A 65 -18.51 -24.64 2.48
CA ARG A 65 -18.97 -23.27 2.69
C ARG A 65 -17.93 -22.46 3.47
N ASP A 66 -17.45 -23.00 4.59
CA ASP A 66 -16.46 -22.33 5.43
C ASP A 66 -15.14 -22.08 4.67
N PHE A 67 -14.72 -23.01 3.81
CA PHE A 67 -13.59 -22.83 2.91
C PHE A 67 -13.81 -21.69 1.91
N GLN A 68 -14.97 -21.67 1.25
CA GLN A 68 -15.30 -20.60 0.30
C GLN A 68 -15.35 -19.22 0.98
N ASP A 69 -15.95 -19.15 2.16
CA ASP A 69 -16.03 -17.93 2.96
C ASP A 69 -14.63 -17.47 3.38
N TYR A 70 -13.78 -18.39 3.84
CA TYR A 70 -12.40 -18.09 4.20
C TYR A 70 -11.58 -17.54 3.02
N VAL A 71 -11.68 -18.17 1.84
CA VAL A 71 -10.97 -17.68 0.64
C VAL A 71 -11.52 -16.32 0.19
N GLY A 72 -12.84 -16.10 0.29
CA GLY A 72 -13.46 -14.80 0.04
C GLY A 72 -12.89 -13.71 0.95
N ILE A 73 -12.78 -13.99 2.26
CA ILE A 73 -12.18 -13.08 3.23
C ILE A 73 -10.72 -12.76 2.87
N LEU A 74 -9.93 -13.73 2.40
CA LEU A 74 -8.56 -13.47 1.97
C LEU A 74 -8.49 -12.48 0.81
N VAL A 75 -9.38 -12.61 -0.19
CA VAL A 75 -9.47 -11.67 -1.31
C VAL A 75 -9.74 -10.26 -0.80
N ASP A 76 -10.72 -10.11 0.10
CA ASP A 76 -11.11 -8.82 0.66
C ASP A 76 -9.95 -8.20 1.46
N VAL A 77 -9.33 -8.98 2.34
CA VAL A 77 -8.20 -8.53 3.17
C VAL A 77 -7.01 -8.08 2.31
N PHE A 78 -6.66 -8.83 1.25
CA PHE A 78 -5.57 -8.43 0.37
C PHE A 78 -5.88 -7.14 -0.39
N ARG A 79 -7.09 -7.00 -0.93
CA ARG A 79 -7.53 -5.78 -1.64
C ARG A 79 -7.57 -4.58 -0.70
N GLU A 80 -8.17 -4.73 0.46
CA GLU A 80 -8.26 -3.65 1.46
C GLU A 80 -6.87 -3.23 1.94
N THR A 81 -5.98 -4.19 2.22
CA THR A 81 -4.60 -3.89 2.63
C THR A 81 -3.84 -3.18 1.51
N ALA A 82 -4.01 -3.60 0.25
CA ALA A 82 -3.44 -2.92 -0.91
C ALA A 82 -3.89 -1.46 -0.99
N THR A 83 -5.21 -1.24 -0.95
CA THR A 83 -5.82 0.09 -1.02
C THR A 83 -5.37 0.98 0.13
N ASN A 84 -5.42 0.50 1.37
CA ASN A 84 -5.03 1.28 2.54
C ASN A 84 -3.55 1.62 2.52
N THR A 85 -2.69 0.71 2.05
CA THR A 85 -1.24 0.95 1.93
C THR A 85 -0.94 2.01 0.87
N ILE A 86 -1.57 1.92 -0.30
CA ILE A 86 -1.41 2.91 -1.38
C ILE A 86 -1.95 4.27 -0.95
N HIS A 87 -3.13 4.32 -0.34
CA HIS A 87 -3.71 5.55 0.17
C HIS A 87 -2.80 6.20 1.21
N THR A 88 -2.25 5.41 2.14
CA THR A 88 -1.29 5.92 3.13
C THR A 88 -0.04 6.48 2.45
N ALA A 89 0.51 5.80 1.44
CA ALA A 89 1.64 6.29 0.67
C ALA A 89 1.34 7.66 0.01
N GLU A 90 0.15 7.83 -0.57
CA GLU A 90 -0.26 9.10 -1.16
C GLU A 90 -0.33 10.23 -0.13
N GLN A 91 -0.83 9.95 1.07
CA GLN A 91 -0.88 10.94 2.15
C GLN A 91 0.52 11.38 2.58
N TYR A 92 1.46 10.44 2.71
CA TYR A 92 2.85 10.78 3.01
C TYR A 92 3.48 11.62 1.90
N ARG A 93 3.31 11.25 0.62
CA ARG A 93 3.83 12.03 -0.51
C ARG A 93 3.26 13.46 -0.52
N ARG A 94 1.96 13.63 -0.26
CA ARG A 94 1.33 14.97 -0.19
C ARG A 94 1.87 15.78 0.99
N ALA A 95 2.10 15.15 2.14
CA ALA A 95 2.69 15.82 3.29
C ALA A 95 4.13 16.26 3.03
N GLU A 96 4.94 15.44 2.35
CA GLU A 96 6.29 15.81 1.93
C GLU A 96 6.28 17.01 0.97
N LEU A 97 5.47 16.98 -0.08
CA LEU A 97 5.33 18.11 -1.01
C LEU A 97 4.87 19.40 -0.31
N GLY A 98 3.89 19.30 0.60
CA GLY A 98 3.44 20.45 1.38
C GLY A 98 4.53 21.03 2.29
N ASN A 99 5.38 20.17 2.87
CA ASN A 99 6.51 20.60 3.67
C ASN A 99 7.61 21.25 2.81
N GLU A 100 7.87 20.71 1.61
CA GLU A 100 8.79 21.31 0.64
C GLU A 100 8.32 22.70 0.21
N ASP A 101 7.03 22.87 -0.10
CA ASP A 101 6.43 24.16 -0.45
C ASP A 101 6.52 25.16 0.71
N ILE A 102 6.21 24.76 1.94
CA ILE A 102 6.35 25.64 3.11
C ILE A 102 7.83 26.02 3.32
N SER A 103 8.74 25.06 3.22
CA SER A 103 10.17 25.32 3.42
C SER A 103 10.72 26.27 2.36
N SER A 104 10.38 26.06 1.08
CA SER A 104 10.85 26.89 -0.03
C SER A 104 10.32 28.32 0.06
N ASN A 105 9.06 28.49 0.49
CA ASN A 105 8.48 29.81 0.74
C ASN A 105 9.09 30.47 1.99
N LEU A 106 9.38 29.72 3.07
CA LEU A 106 10.05 30.26 4.26
C LEU A 106 11.46 30.77 3.96
N PHE A 107 12.21 30.11 3.08
CA PHE A 107 13.53 30.57 2.63
C PHE A 107 13.46 31.77 1.68
N GLN A 108 12.35 31.97 0.98
CA GLN A 108 12.11 33.14 0.12
C GLN A 108 11.61 34.36 0.90
N ASP A 109 10.83 34.15 1.97
CA ASP A 109 10.29 35.20 2.84
C ASP A 109 11.25 35.62 3.96
N LEU A 110 12.46 35.04 4.02
CA LEU A 110 13.53 35.60 4.85
C LEU A 110 13.88 36.98 4.30
N PRO A 111 13.61 38.09 5.01
CA PRO A 111 14.11 39.38 4.59
C PRO A 111 15.64 39.26 4.52
N ASP A 112 16.23 39.77 3.44
CA ASP A 112 17.66 40.11 3.40
C ASP A 112 17.94 40.84 4.72
N SER A 113 18.62 40.17 5.65
CA SER A 113 18.81 40.70 6.99
C SER A 113 19.51 42.06 6.86
N PRO A 114 18.88 43.16 7.30
CA PRO A 114 19.54 44.43 7.39
C PRO A 114 20.31 44.42 8.71
N ASP A 115 21.42 43.69 8.77
CA ASP A 115 22.60 44.02 9.58
C ASP A 115 23.63 42.89 9.51
N GLY A 116 24.84 43.27 9.12
CA GLY A 116 25.92 42.35 8.78
C GLY A 116 26.48 41.58 9.96
N LEU A 117 26.59 40.27 9.80
CA LEU A 117 27.60 39.44 10.47
C LEU A 117 28.27 38.52 9.44
N GLY A 118 29.37 39.03 8.89
CA GLY A 118 30.58 38.27 8.62
C GLY A 118 30.51 37.19 7.53
N ALA A 119 30.70 37.61 6.27
CA ALA A 119 31.48 36.79 5.35
C ALA A 119 32.86 36.48 5.99
N PRO A 120 33.31 35.22 6.07
CA PRO A 120 34.65 34.93 6.52
C PRO A 120 35.65 35.32 5.41
N GLY A 121 36.16 36.54 5.49
CA GLY A 121 37.56 36.90 5.25
C GLY A 121 38.19 36.69 3.86
N GLY A 122 38.51 37.82 3.23
CA GLY A 122 39.71 38.02 2.38
C GLY A 122 39.40 38.35 0.91
N MET A 123 39.84 39.43 0.27
CA MET A 123 40.79 40.52 0.54
C MET A 123 40.44 41.70 -0.39
N PRO A 124 40.78 42.96 -0.05
CA PRO A 124 40.64 44.10 -0.96
C PRO A 124 41.93 44.29 -1.78
N GLY A 125 41.81 44.31 -3.12
CA GLY A 125 42.89 44.61 -4.06
C GLY A 125 42.50 45.81 -4.92
N GLY A 126 43.19 46.94 -4.73
CA GLY A 126 42.90 48.25 -5.31
C GLY A 126 42.96 48.31 -6.84
N GLY A 127 42.21 49.26 -7.40
CA GLY A 127 42.02 49.43 -8.83
C GLY A 127 43.04 50.30 -9.54
N HIS A 128 42.86 50.37 -10.87
CA HIS A 128 43.24 51.40 -11.85
C HIS A 128 42.98 50.75 -13.22
N GLY A 129 42.47 51.38 -14.27
CA GLY A 129 42.07 52.74 -14.56
C GLY A 129 41.54 52.67 -16.01
N ARG A 130 40.52 53.46 -16.32
CA ARG A 130 39.99 53.59 -17.68
C ARG A 130 41.06 54.23 -18.59
N ARG A 131 41.33 53.62 -19.74
CA ARG A 131 41.36 54.28 -21.05
C ARG A 131 40.91 53.29 -22.11
#